data_AF-A0A9W7X0L6-F1
#
_entry.id   AF-A0A9W7X0L6-F1
#
_cell.length_a   1.000
_cell.length_b   1.000
_cell.length_c   1.000
_cell.angle_alpha   90.00
_cell.angle_beta   90.00
_cell.angle_gamma   90.00
#
_symmetry.space_group_name_H-M   'P 1'
#
loop_
_entity.id
_entity.type
_entity.pdbx_description
1 polymer ?
#
loop_
_entity_poly.entity_id
_entity_poly.type
_entity_poly.pdbx_seq_one_letter_code
_entity_poly.pdbx_strand_id
1 'polypeptide(L)'
;MEHKTARSGSSLSIFDKKRQDPTGLTALLQSTDQVGVINMLYCILLHSAPPEPLSTGPEGPQGPYSPSVIQVALQGLRFLNTFALLDLSAFQCVLGAECLSLAFRHIVSSLLWFCSQQSSEELLHELIICVGYFTVNHPDNQVIVQSGRQPSVLQKLCQLPFQYFSHPRLIKVLFPSLICACYNNPQNKVILQQEMSCVLLATFIQDCANSDSQSDSRASQAEKGWAPLDFCDLSNRFPRDQWDAALQFFLNKQEE
;
A
#
# COMPACT_ATOMS: atom_id res chain seq x y z
N MET A 1 30.51 14.01 -38.37
CA MET A 1 30.35 13.12 -37.20
C MET A 1 29.29 13.74 -36.31
N GLU A 2 28.02 13.46 -36.57
CA GLU A 2 26.93 13.87 -35.70
C GLU A 2 26.63 12.72 -34.74
N HIS A 3 26.88 12.94 -33.45
CA HIS A 3 26.51 12.02 -32.39
C HIS A 3 25.00 12.10 -32.16
N LYS A 4 24.30 11.06 -32.61
CA LYS A 4 22.89 10.80 -32.35
C LYS A 4 22.76 10.28 -30.92
N THR A 5 22.48 11.15 -29.96
CA THR A 5 22.16 10.74 -28.58
C THR A 5 20.76 10.14 -28.56
N ALA A 6 20.68 8.81 -28.64
CA ALA A 6 19.44 8.08 -28.42
C ALA A 6 19.01 8.25 -26.96
N ARG A 7 18.02 9.09 -26.70
CA ARG A 7 17.30 9.13 -25.42
C ARG A 7 16.41 7.88 -25.40
N SER A 8 16.91 6.81 -24.78
CA SER A 8 16.07 5.66 -24.41
C SER A 8 15.00 6.17 -23.46
N GLY A 9 13.74 6.17 -23.89
CA GLY A 9 12.61 6.49 -23.03
C GLY A 9 12.38 5.34 -22.06
N SER A 10 13.08 5.34 -20.91
CA SER A 10 12.72 4.44 -19.82
C SER A 10 11.35 4.85 -19.30
N SER A 11 10.50 3.87 -19.02
CA SER A 11 9.25 4.09 -18.30
C SER A 11 9.58 4.79 -16.98
N LEU A 12 8.97 5.95 -16.72
CA LEU A 12 9.11 6.63 -15.44
C LEU A 12 8.55 5.73 -14.33
N SER A 13 9.41 5.29 -13.42
CA SER A 13 9.00 4.55 -12.23
C SER A 13 8.59 5.52 -11.12
N ILE A 14 7.59 5.16 -10.32
CA ILE A 14 7.23 5.88 -9.08
C ILE A 14 8.42 6.02 -8.12
N PHE A 15 9.40 5.11 -8.21
CA PHE A 15 10.58 5.09 -7.35
C PHE A 15 11.74 5.96 -7.87
N ASP A 16 11.60 6.61 -9.03
CA ASP A 16 12.62 7.49 -9.58
C ASP A 16 12.65 8.83 -8.82
N LYS A 17 13.72 9.07 -8.06
CA LYS A 17 13.93 10.31 -7.25
C LYS A 17 13.99 11.62 -8.04
N LYS A 18 13.91 11.60 -9.38
CA LYS A 18 14.08 12.77 -10.27
C LYS A 18 12.77 13.20 -10.95
N ARG A 19 11.63 13.11 -10.26
CA ARG A 19 10.41 13.74 -10.77
C ARG A 19 10.48 15.24 -10.53
N GLN A 20 10.59 16.01 -11.61
CA GLN A 20 10.38 17.46 -11.55
C GLN A 20 8.87 17.69 -11.41
N ASP A 21 8.47 18.52 -10.45
CA ASP A 21 7.09 19.00 -10.29
C ASP A 21 6.97 20.42 -10.87
N PRO A 22 6.73 20.56 -12.19
CA PRO A 22 6.64 21.87 -12.83
C PRO A 22 5.35 22.62 -12.44
N THR A 23 4.34 21.94 -11.88
CA THR A 23 3.07 22.57 -11.51
C THR A 23 3.09 23.10 -10.08
N GLY A 24 4.05 22.65 -9.26
CA GLY A 24 4.11 22.96 -7.84
C GLY A 24 2.96 22.30 -7.05
N LEU A 25 2.25 21.34 -7.64
CA LEU A 25 1.12 20.66 -7.01
C LEU A 25 1.56 19.93 -5.75
N THR A 26 2.71 19.26 -5.77
CA THR A 26 3.24 18.56 -4.60
C THR A 26 3.59 19.54 -3.48
N ALA A 27 4.24 20.66 -3.82
CA ALA A 27 4.56 21.70 -2.85
C ALA A 27 3.29 22.35 -2.26
N LEU A 28 2.28 22.58 -3.09
CA LEU A 28 0.97 23.06 -2.65
C LEU A 28 0.32 22.06 -1.71
N LEU A 29 0.26 20.79 -2.08
CA LEU A 29 -0.28 19.70 -1.28
C LEU A 29 0.43 19.57 0.09
N GLN A 30 1.75 19.70 0.14
CA GLN A 30 2.50 19.77 1.40
C GLN A 30 2.19 21.03 2.22
N SER A 31 1.93 22.17 1.57
CA SER A 31 1.67 23.46 2.23
C SER A 31 0.22 23.66 2.68
N THR A 32 -0.76 23.15 1.92
CA THR A 32 -2.17 23.08 2.32
C THR A 32 -2.31 21.81 3.12
N ASP A 33 -1.78 21.84 4.35
CA ASP A 33 -1.91 20.85 5.41
C ASP A 33 -2.86 19.71 4.98
N GLN A 34 -2.31 18.75 4.22
CA GLN A 34 -3.07 17.75 3.45
C GLN A 34 -3.91 16.83 4.34
N VAL A 35 -3.78 17.03 5.65
CA VAL A 35 -4.71 16.87 6.77
C VAL A 35 -6.18 16.86 6.35
N GLY A 36 -6.63 17.68 5.40
CA GLY A 36 -8.04 17.70 4.98
C GLY A 36 -8.66 16.32 4.71
N VAL A 37 -8.01 15.46 3.93
CA VAL A 37 -8.58 14.15 3.57
C VAL A 37 -8.48 13.17 4.74
N ILE A 38 -7.31 13.03 5.37
CA ILE A 38 -7.15 12.11 6.51
C ILE A 38 -8.03 12.52 7.70
N ASN A 39 -8.08 13.81 8.02
CA ASN A 39 -8.94 14.34 9.07
C ASN A 39 -10.42 14.18 8.74
N MET A 40 -10.84 14.45 7.49
CA MET A 40 -12.21 14.20 7.04
C MET A 40 -12.57 12.72 7.20
N LEU A 41 -11.71 11.81 6.73
CA LEU A 41 -11.92 10.37 6.86
C LEU A 41 -11.98 9.95 8.33
N TYR A 42 -11.06 10.45 9.16
CA TYR A 42 -11.06 10.19 10.60
C TYR A 42 -12.37 10.65 11.24
N CYS A 43 -12.82 11.87 10.97
CA CYS A 43 -14.06 12.41 11.49
C CYS A 43 -15.29 11.62 11.06
N ILE A 44 -15.43 11.34 9.76
CA ILE A 44 -16.62 10.67 9.22
C ILE A 44 -16.67 9.21 9.65
N LEU A 45 -15.53 8.50 9.70
CA LEU A 45 -15.46 7.08 10.02
C LEU A 45 -15.46 6.79 11.53
N LEU A 46 -14.90 7.68 12.35
CA LEU A 46 -14.61 7.40 13.76
C LEU A 46 -15.25 8.41 14.74
N HIS A 47 -15.46 9.68 14.38
CA HIS A 47 -16.15 10.65 15.25
C HIS A 47 -17.68 10.64 15.13
N SER A 48 -18.25 9.92 14.16
CA SER A 48 -19.70 9.69 14.07
C SER A 48 -20.21 8.64 15.08
N ALA A 49 -19.32 8.02 15.87
CA ALA A 49 -19.67 7.08 16.92
C ALA A 49 -19.87 7.81 18.26
N PRO A 50 -20.96 7.58 19.02
CA PRO A 50 -21.12 8.17 20.34
C PRO A 50 -20.00 7.73 21.30
N PRO A 51 -19.64 8.54 22.32
CA PRO A 51 -18.58 8.21 23.26
C PRO A 51 -18.92 6.92 24.01
N GLU A 52 -18.01 5.95 23.95
CA GLU A 52 -18.22 4.59 24.47
C GLU A 52 -18.23 4.56 26.02
N PRO A 53 -19.17 3.84 26.65
CA PRO A 53 -18.99 3.37 28.02
C PRO A 53 -18.08 2.14 28.01
N LEU A 54 -16.93 2.25 28.69
CA LEU A 54 -16.01 1.19 29.15
C LEU A 54 -16.48 -0.25 28.85
N SER A 55 -16.32 -0.73 27.61
CA SER A 55 -16.71 -2.08 27.22
C SER A 55 -15.51 -2.80 26.60
N THR A 56 -15.18 -3.97 27.11
CA THR A 56 -14.00 -4.79 26.78
C THR A 56 -14.10 -5.54 25.44
N GLY A 57 -14.91 -5.05 24.50
CA GLY A 57 -15.14 -5.67 23.18
C GLY A 57 -14.17 -5.18 22.09
N PRO A 58 -14.03 -5.90 20.95
CA PRO A 58 -13.22 -5.44 19.82
C PRO A 58 -13.89 -4.25 19.13
N GLU A 59 -13.16 -3.13 19.04
CA GLU A 59 -13.60 -1.90 18.37
C GLU A 59 -13.73 -2.12 16.86
N GLY A 60 -14.99 -2.17 16.40
CA GLY A 60 -15.40 -1.74 15.08
C GLY A 60 -16.38 -0.56 15.23
N PRO A 61 -16.72 0.17 14.17
CA PRO A 61 -17.84 1.11 14.21
C PRO A 61 -19.08 0.39 14.76
N GLN A 62 -19.82 1.04 15.66
CA GLN A 62 -21.01 0.52 16.36
C GLN A 62 -22.25 0.35 15.42
N GLY A 63 -22.00 0.05 14.15
CA GLY A 63 -22.97 -0.09 13.07
C GLY A 63 -22.27 -0.07 11.70
N PRO A 64 -22.92 -0.56 10.64
CA PRO A 64 -22.37 -0.52 9.29
C PRO A 64 -22.28 0.92 8.77
N TYR A 65 -21.22 1.23 8.02
CA TYR A 65 -21.09 2.54 7.37
C TYR A 65 -22.21 2.78 6.36
N SER A 66 -22.71 4.02 6.29
CA SER A 66 -23.68 4.38 5.26
C SER A 66 -23.02 4.36 3.87
N PRO A 67 -23.78 4.14 2.78
CA PRO A 67 -23.22 4.14 1.42
C PRO A 67 -22.45 5.41 1.07
N SER A 68 -22.91 6.57 1.53
CA SER A 68 -22.23 7.85 1.32
C SER A 68 -20.87 7.91 2.01
N VAL A 69 -20.76 7.36 3.22
CA VAL A 69 -19.49 7.29 3.96
C VAL A 69 -18.49 6.38 3.23
N ILE A 70 -18.96 5.24 2.72
CA ILE A 70 -18.14 4.31 1.93
C ILE A 70 -17.64 5.00 0.65
N GLN A 71 -18.48 5.76 -0.03
CA GLN A 71 -18.08 6.51 -1.23
C GLN A 71 -17.03 7.59 -0.91
N VAL A 72 -17.20 8.34 0.19
CA VAL A 72 -16.18 9.32 0.62
C VAL A 72 -14.87 8.62 0.98
N ALA A 73 -14.92 7.49 1.68
CA ALA A 73 -13.74 6.69 2.00
C ALA A 73 -13.01 6.20 0.74
N LEU A 74 -13.76 5.69 -0.23
CA LEU A 74 -13.24 5.21 -1.50
C LEU A 74 -12.53 6.33 -2.27
N GLN A 75 -13.17 7.50 -2.41
CA GLN A 75 -12.57 8.63 -3.13
C GLN A 75 -11.38 9.21 -2.38
N GLY A 76 -11.41 9.25 -1.04
CA GLY A 76 -10.29 9.65 -0.22
C GLY A 76 -9.07 8.72 -0.41
N LEU A 77 -9.27 7.40 -0.42
CA LEU A 77 -8.19 6.44 -0.66
C LEU A 77 -7.64 6.51 -2.09
N ARG A 78 -8.49 6.72 -3.09
CA ARG A 78 -8.05 6.95 -4.49
C ARG A 78 -7.19 8.18 -4.64
N PHE A 79 -7.59 9.26 -3.97
CA PHE A 79 -6.80 10.48 -3.92
C PHE A 79 -5.43 10.21 -3.27
N LEU A 80 -5.40 9.52 -2.14
CA LEU A 80 -4.16 9.14 -1.45
C LEU A 80 -3.24 8.27 -2.32
N ASN A 81 -3.78 7.26 -3.00
CA ASN A 81 -3.03 6.43 -3.94
C ASN A 81 -2.49 7.24 -5.12
N THR A 82 -3.28 8.18 -5.64
CA THR A 82 -2.83 9.10 -6.70
C THR A 82 -1.74 10.04 -6.19
N PHE A 83 -1.83 10.50 -4.94
CA PHE A 83 -0.80 11.33 -4.32
C PHE A 83 0.52 10.56 -4.15
N ALA A 84 0.47 9.31 -3.70
CA ALA A 84 1.65 8.45 -3.66
C ALA A 84 2.29 8.27 -5.04
N LEU A 85 1.48 8.12 -6.10
CA LEU A 85 1.97 8.06 -7.47
C LEU A 85 2.64 9.36 -7.90
N LEU A 86 2.19 10.52 -7.44
CA LEU A 86 2.74 11.84 -7.78
C LEU A 86 4.08 12.08 -7.08
N ASP A 87 4.10 11.93 -5.75
CA ASP A 87 5.27 12.02 -4.90
C ASP A 87 5.13 11.08 -3.69
N LEU A 88 5.78 9.93 -3.79
CA LEU A 88 5.78 8.90 -2.76
C LEU A 88 6.41 9.40 -1.46
N SER A 89 7.48 10.20 -1.54
CA SER A 89 8.19 10.68 -0.35
C SER A 89 7.33 11.70 0.41
N ALA A 90 6.66 12.60 -0.31
CA ALA A 90 5.73 13.55 0.29
C ALA A 90 4.55 12.81 0.93
N PHE A 91 3.96 11.84 0.22
CA PHE A 91 2.89 11.01 0.72
C PHE A 91 3.25 10.30 2.03
N GLN A 92 4.39 9.61 2.05
CA GLN A 92 4.87 8.88 3.23
C GLN A 92 5.19 9.81 4.40
N CYS A 93 5.80 10.98 4.13
CA CYS A 93 6.12 11.97 5.15
C CYS A 93 4.86 12.55 5.80
N VAL A 94 3.87 12.95 4.99
CA VAL A 94 2.61 13.53 5.49
C VAL A 94 1.83 12.52 6.31
N LEU A 95 1.61 11.31 5.79
CA LEU A 95 0.84 10.29 6.52
C LEU A 95 1.62 9.73 7.72
N GLY A 96 2.95 9.80 7.71
CA GLY A 96 3.83 9.32 8.77
C GLY A 96 4.00 10.28 9.95
N ALA A 97 3.54 11.54 9.83
CA ALA A 97 3.61 12.52 10.90
C ALA A 97 2.88 12.04 12.17
N GLU A 98 3.37 12.41 13.36
CA GLU A 98 2.99 11.83 14.65
C GLU A 98 1.48 11.73 14.90
N CYS A 99 0.71 12.80 14.66
CA CYS A 99 -0.75 12.75 14.84
C CYS A 99 -1.49 12.05 13.69
N LEU A 100 -1.01 12.21 12.46
CA LEU A 100 -1.67 11.71 11.25
C LEU A 100 -1.48 10.20 11.09
N SER A 101 -0.32 9.68 11.48
CA SER A 101 -0.03 8.24 11.44
C SER A 101 -0.95 7.44 12.35
N LEU A 102 -1.27 7.97 13.53
CA LEU A 102 -2.25 7.38 14.44
C LEU A 102 -3.65 7.40 13.81
N ALA A 103 -4.10 8.56 13.30
CA ALA A 103 -5.39 8.69 12.63
C ALA A 103 -5.50 7.74 11.42
N PHE A 104 -4.46 7.69 10.58
CA PHE A 104 -4.36 6.80 9.44
C PHE A 104 -4.45 5.33 9.87
N ARG A 105 -3.69 4.93 10.89
CA ARG A 105 -3.75 3.56 11.44
C ARG A 105 -5.15 3.20 11.93
N HIS A 106 -5.84 4.11 12.61
CA HIS A 106 -7.22 3.90 13.06
C HIS A 106 -8.20 3.78 11.88
N ILE A 107 -8.10 4.66 10.88
CA ILE A 107 -8.90 4.60 9.65
C ILE A 107 -8.71 3.24 8.97
N VAL A 108 -7.46 2.82 8.73
CA VAL A 108 -7.14 1.56 8.05
C VAL A 108 -7.68 0.37 8.85
N SER A 109 -7.45 0.36 10.16
CA SER A 109 -7.93 -0.71 11.06
C SER A 109 -9.45 -0.85 11.02
N SER A 110 -10.17 0.28 10.98
CA SER A 110 -11.63 0.33 10.95
C SER A 110 -12.21 -0.09 9.60
N LEU A 111 -11.60 0.37 8.50
CA LEU A 111 -12.01 -0.01 7.15
C LEU A 111 -11.70 -1.48 6.85
N LEU A 112 -10.58 -2.03 7.32
CA LEU A 112 -10.27 -3.46 7.20
C LEU A 112 -11.33 -4.32 7.92
N TRP A 113 -11.73 -3.92 9.12
CA TRP A 113 -12.80 -4.60 9.84
C TRP A 113 -14.13 -4.51 9.10
N PHE A 114 -14.46 -3.34 8.54
CA PHE A 114 -15.68 -3.17 7.76
C PHE A 114 -15.68 -4.07 6.51
N CYS A 115 -14.59 -4.04 5.73
CA CYS A 115 -14.44 -4.81 4.50
C CYS A 115 -14.37 -6.33 4.74
N SER A 116 -13.96 -6.79 5.93
CA SER A 116 -13.99 -8.22 6.28
C SER A 116 -15.42 -8.72 6.53
N GLN A 117 -16.31 -7.84 6.99
CA GLN A 117 -17.71 -8.18 7.31
C GLN A 117 -18.66 -7.91 6.15
N GLN A 118 -18.41 -6.85 5.37
CA GLN A 118 -19.21 -6.43 4.23
C GLN A 118 -18.33 -6.39 2.99
N SER A 119 -18.72 -7.11 1.94
CA SER A 119 -17.93 -7.23 0.71
C SER A 119 -17.95 -5.93 -0.10
N SER A 120 -17.07 -4.99 0.24
CA SER A 120 -16.68 -3.87 -0.63
C SER A 120 -15.27 -4.10 -1.15
N GLU A 121 -15.17 -4.86 -2.25
CA GLU A 121 -13.89 -5.26 -2.86
C GLU A 121 -13.09 -4.03 -3.33
N GLU A 122 -13.75 -3.09 -4.00
CA GLU A 122 -13.12 -1.87 -4.53
C GLU A 122 -12.47 -1.03 -3.42
N LEU A 123 -13.19 -0.81 -2.32
CA LEU A 123 -12.68 -0.08 -1.17
C LEU A 123 -11.50 -0.81 -0.52
N LEU A 124 -11.62 -2.13 -0.36
CA LEU A 124 -10.57 -2.95 0.23
C LEU A 124 -9.30 -2.93 -0.62
N HIS A 125 -9.41 -2.97 -1.95
CA HIS A 125 -8.26 -2.89 -2.84
C HIS A 125 -7.54 -1.55 -2.72
N GLU A 126 -8.26 -0.42 -2.78
CA GLU A 126 -7.67 0.92 -2.62
C GLU A 126 -6.98 1.06 -1.26
N LEU A 127 -7.57 0.49 -0.21
CA LEU A 127 -7.00 0.48 1.14
C LEU A 127 -5.70 -0.33 1.22
N ILE A 128 -5.71 -1.56 0.70
CA ILE A 128 -4.51 -2.42 0.63
C ILE A 128 -3.41 -1.70 -0.14
N ILE A 129 -3.75 -1.06 -1.27
CA ILE A 129 -2.79 -0.34 -2.11
C ILE A 129 -2.13 0.80 -1.33
N CYS A 130 -2.95 1.60 -0.63
CA CYS A 130 -2.53 2.75 0.17
C CYS A 130 -1.57 2.33 1.28
N VAL A 131 -1.86 1.23 1.99
CA VAL A 131 -0.94 0.69 3.02
C VAL A 131 0.40 0.25 2.41
N GLY A 132 0.39 -0.33 1.21
CA GLY A 132 1.62 -0.70 0.51
C GLY A 132 2.50 0.51 0.20
N TYR A 133 1.92 1.57 -0.39
CA TYR A 133 2.66 2.81 -0.63
C TYR A 133 3.11 3.50 0.65
N PHE A 134 2.32 3.40 1.73
CA PHE A 134 2.68 4.01 3.00
C PHE A 134 3.94 3.37 3.60
N THR A 135 4.15 2.08 3.36
CA THR A 135 5.18 1.28 4.04
C THR A 135 6.41 0.97 3.19
N VAL A 136 6.30 1.02 1.85
CA VAL A 136 7.39 0.62 0.95
C VAL A 136 8.68 1.39 1.25
N ASN A 137 9.74 0.66 1.62
CA ASN A 137 11.05 1.21 1.97
C ASN A 137 11.05 2.32 3.03
N HIS A 138 10.07 2.31 3.94
CA HIS A 138 9.93 3.31 4.98
C HIS A 138 9.81 2.66 6.37
N PRO A 139 10.93 2.40 7.08
CA PRO A 139 10.95 1.62 8.31
C PRO A 139 10.04 2.19 9.42
N ASP A 140 9.98 3.51 9.59
CA ASP A 140 9.13 4.13 10.61
C ASP A 140 7.62 3.90 10.32
N ASN A 141 7.22 3.92 9.05
CA ASN A 141 5.84 3.69 8.63
C ASN A 141 5.48 2.20 8.71
N GLN A 142 6.45 1.31 8.48
CA GLN A 142 6.30 -0.12 8.73
C GLN A 142 6.06 -0.41 10.23
N VAL A 143 6.69 0.34 11.14
CA VAL A 143 6.46 0.22 12.59
C VAL A 143 5.04 0.66 12.97
N ILE A 144 4.50 1.68 12.29
CA ILE A 144 3.13 2.15 12.53
C ILE A 144 2.12 1.03 12.23
N VAL A 145 2.26 0.27 11.14
CA VAL A 145 1.27 -0.77 10.78
C VAL A 145 1.33 -2.05 11.63
N GLN A 146 2.46 -2.35 12.29
CA GLN A 146 2.58 -3.48 13.23
C GLN A 146 2.15 -3.14 14.66
N SER A 147 2.05 -1.85 15.00
CA SER A 147 1.82 -1.39 16.37
C SER A 147 0.35 -1.08 16.65
N GLY A 148 0.05 -0.81 17.93
CA GLY A 148 -1.29 -0.50 18.41
C GLY A 148 -2.07 -1.72 18.89
N ARG A 149 -3.40 -1.57 18.96
CA ARG A 149 -4.31 -2.61 19.46
C ARG A 149 -4.29 -3.83 18.53
N GLN A 150 -4.29 -5.01 19.13
CA GLN A 150 -4.28 -6.29 18.42
C GLN A 150 -5.70 -6.69 17.96
N PRO A 151 -5.86 -7.31 16.78
CA PRO A 151 -4.83 -7.52 15.76
C PRO A 151 -4.42 -6.19 15.10
N SER A 152 -3.11 -6.01 14.90
CA SER A 152 -2.52 -4.87 14.20
C SER A 152 -2.99 -4.78 12.75
N VAL A 153 -2.72 -3.65 12.06
CA VAL A 153 -3.06 -3.50 10.64
C VAL A 153 -2.37 -4.59 9.81
N LEU A 154 -1.09 -4.89 10.09
CA LEU A 154 -0.35 -5.95 9.40
C LEU A 154 -1.01 -7.33 9.60
N GLN A 155 -1.40 -7.68 10.83
CA GLN A 155 -2.08 -8.95 11.10
C GLN A 155 -3.46 -9.01 10.42
N LYS A 156 -4.24 -7.92 10.47
CA LYS A 156 -5.53 -7.84 9.77
C LYS A 156 -5.40 -8.07 8.27
N LEU A 157 -4.34 -7.58 7.64
CA LEU A 157 -4.04 -7.86 6.23
C LEU A 157 -3.71 -9.35 5.99
N CYS A 158 -2.97 -9.98 6.91
CA CYS A 158 -2.67 -11.41 6.86
C CYS A 158 -3.90 -12.30 7.14
N GLN A 159 -4.93 -11.75 7.79
CA GLN A 159 -6.17 -12.43 8.17
C GLN A 159 -7.32 -12.20 7.18
N LEU A 160 -7.05 -11.57 6.02
CA LEU A 160 -8.06 -11.42 4.98
C LEU A 160 -8.60 -12.78 4.49
N PRO A 161 -9.77 -12.82 3.81
CA PRO A 161 -10.32 -14.07 3.30
C PRO A 161 -9.33 -14.82 2.40
N PHE A 162 -9.33 -16.16 2.45
CA PHE A 162 -8.39 -17.04 1.72
C PHE A 162 -8.25 -16.74 0.22
N GLN A 163 -9.28 -16.14 -0.40
CA GLN A 163 -9.25 -15.71 -1.80
C GLN A 163 -8.11 -14.72 -2.08
N TYR A 164 -7.75 -13.86 -1.13
CA TYR A 164 -6.61 -12.93 -1.24
C TYR A 164 -5.23 -13.62 -1.21
N PHE A 165 -5.18 -14.91 -0.85
CA PHE A 165 -3.96 -15.72 -0.81
C PHE A 165 -3.90 -16.80 -1.90
N SER A 166 -4.98 -16.97 -2.67
CA SER A 166 -5.11 -18.08 -3.63
C SER A 166 -5.58 -17.63 -5.01
N HIS A 167 -6.36 -16.56 -5.12
CA HIS A 167 -6.90 -16.13 -6.41
C HIS A 167 -5.89 -15.21 -7.13
N PRO A 168 -5.47 -15.51 -8.37
CA PRO A 168 -4.39 -14.78 -9.05
C PRO A 168 -4.59 -13.26 -9.12
N ARG A 169 -5.84 -12.81 -9.29
CA ARG A 169 -6.18 -11.37 -9.31
C ARG A 169 -6.00 -10.71 -7.95
N LEU A 170 -6.42 -11.36 -6.86
CA LEU A 170 -6.40 -10.77 -5.52
C LEU A 170 -5.03 -10.85 -4.87
N ILE A 171 -4.25 -11.89 -5.17
CA ILE A 171 -2.84 -12.01 -4.79
C ILE A 171 -2.05 -10.79 -5.28
N LYS A 172 -2.27 -10.37 -6.53
CA LYS A 172 -1.62 -9.18 -7.11
C LYS A 172 -2.00 -7.87 -6.43
N VAL A 173 -3.08 -7.84 -5.64
CA VAL A 173 -3.46 -6.69 -4.82
C VAL A 173 -2.77 -6.76 -3.46
N LEU A 174 -2.87 -7.91 -2.76
CA LEU A 174 -2.40 -8.07 -1.38
C LEU A 174 -0.89 -8.23 -1.26
N PHE A 175 -0.29 -9.12 -2.04
CA PHE A 175 1.10 -9.55 -1.82
C PHE A 175 2.10 -8.40 -1.98
N PRO A 176 1.98 -7.50 -2.98
CA PRO A 176 2.85 -6.33 -3.04
C PRO A 176 2.82 -5.49 -1.76
N SER A 177 1.64 -5.29 -1.16
CA SER A 177 1.51 -4.53 0.09
C SER A 177 2.13 -5.26 1.29
N LEU A 178 1.99 -6.58 1.38
CA LEU A 178 2.65 -7.37 2.43
C LEU A 178 4.18 -7.35 2.28
N ILE A 179 4.68 -7.42 1.04
CA ILE A 179 6.11 -7.27 0.74
C ILE A 179 6.59 -5.90 1.21
N CYS A 180 5.90 -4.82 0.85
CA CYS A 180 6.25 -3.46 1.26
C CYS A 180 6.25 -3.29 2.79
N ALA A 181 5.27 -3.88 3.48
CA ALA A 181 5.15 -3.80 4.93
C ALA A 181 6.26 -4.59 5.65
N CYS A 182 6.76 -5.68 5.07
CA CYS A 182 7.65 -6.61 5.79
C CYS A 182 9.11 -6.56 5.34
N TYR A 183 9.40 -6.17 4.10
CA TYR A 183 10.75 -6.20 3.56
C TYR A 183 11.69 -5.28 4.36
N ASN A 184 12.88 -5.81 4.68
CA ASN A 184 13.89 -5.17 5.52
C ASN A 184 13.42 -4.81 6.94
N ASN A 185 12.36 -5.47 7.44
CA ASN A 185 11.87 -5.31 8.80
C ASN A 185 11.73 -6.70 9.48
N PRO A 186 12.73 -7.09 10.30
CA PRO A 186 12.73 -8.38 10.96
C PRO A 186 11.51 -8.65 11.83
N GLN A 187 10.96 -7.63 12.51
CA GLN A 187 9.81 -7.77 13.40
C GLN A 187 8.52 -8.00 12.60
N ASN A 188 8.29 -7.20 11.55
CA ASN A 188 7.14 -7.39 10.67
C ASN A 188 7.20 -8.76 9.98
N LYS A 189 8.40 -9.25 9.64
CA LYS A 189 8.58 -10.61 9.11
C LYS A 189 8.17 -11.69 10.12
N VAL A 190 8.52 -11.56 11.41
CA VAL A 190 8.08 -12.51 12.45
C VAL A 190 6.54 -12.53 12.54
N ILE A 191 5.90 -11.36 12.55
CA ILE A 191 4.43 -11.25 12.56
C ILE A 191 3.84 -11.94 11.33
N LEU A 192 4.39 -11.67 10.14
CA LEU A 192 3.96 -12.32 8.90
C LEU A 192 4.07 -13.85 8.99
N GLN A 193 5.16 -14.38 9.54
CA GLN A 193 5.40 -15.83 9.69
C GLN A 193 4.42 -16.52 10.65
N GLN A 194 3.92 -15.79 11.64
CA GLN A 194 2.90 -16.29 12.57
C GLN A 194 1.54 -16.44 11.89
N GLU A 195 1.23 -15.58 10.91
CA GLU A 195 -0.08 -15.55 10.24
C GLU A 195 -0.07 -16.32 8.90
N MET A 196 1.05 -16.35 8.16
CA MET A 196 1.17 -17.02 6.86
C MET A 196 2.61 -17.42 6.48
N SER A 197 2.76 -18.28 5.48
CA SER A 197 4.09 -18.69 4.99
C SER A 197 4.75 -17.58 4.14
N CYS A 198 5.95 -17.13 4.54
CA CYS A 198 6.76 -16.19 3.74
C CYS A 198 7.12 -16.74 2.36
N VAL A 199 7.11 -18.06 2.17
CA VAL A 199 7.38 -18.68 0.86
C VAL A 199 6.38 -18.21 -0.18
N LEU A 200 5.13 -17.90 0.21
CA LEU A 200 4.12 -17.38 -0.71
C LEU A 200 4.56 -16.05 -1.35
N LEU A 201 5.16 -15.14 -0.55
CA LEU A 201 5.66 -13.86 -1.06
C LEU A 201 6.91 -14.06 -1.91
N ALA A 202 7.80 -14.96 -1.51
CA ALA A 202 8.99 -15.31 -2.28
C ALA A 202 8.63 -15.87 -3.67
N THR A 203 7.74 -16.86 -3.73
CA THR A 203 7.27 -17.44 -4.99
C THR A 203 6.61 -16.39 -5.88
N PHE A 204 5.79 -15.50 -5.31
CA PHE A 204 5.17 -14.42 -6.05
C PHE A 204 6.19 -13.47 -6.69
N ILE A 205 7.22 -13.05 -5.94
CA ILE A 205 8.30 -12.21 -6.48
C ILE A 205 9.01 -12.92 -7.64
N GLN A 206 9.30 -14.21 -7.47
CA GLN A 206 9.95 -15.03 -8.50
C GLN A 206 9.08 -15.15 -9.76
N ASP A 207 7.79 -15.38 -9.63
CA ASP A 207 6.84 -15.45 -10.74
C ASP A 207 6.75 -14.10 -11.50
N CYS A 208 6.72 -12.98 -10.76
CA CYS A 208 6.79 -11.65 -11.35
C CYS A 208 8.07 -11.45 -12.17
N ALA A 209 9.24 -11.76 -11.60
CA ALA A 209 10.54 -11.66 -12.28
C ALA A 209 10.58 -12.48 -13.58
N ASN A 210 10.06 -13.71 -13.55
CA ASN A 210 9.98 -14.58 -14.71
C ASN A 210 9.07 -14.01 -15.81
N SER A 211 7.90 -13.45 -15.43
CA SER A 211 6.97 -12.86 -16.39
C SER A 211 7.52 -11.60 -17.08
N ASP A 212 8.32 -10.82 -16.37
CA ASP A 212 8.94 -9.59 -16.86
C ASP A 212 10.06 -9.89 -17.89
N SER A 213 10.85 -10.94 -17.65
CA SER A 213 11.87 -11.39 -18.60
C SER A 213 11.30 -11.86 -19.96
N GLN A 214 10.05 -12.35 -19.97
CA GLN A 214 9.36 -12.78 -21.19
C GLN A 214 8.70 -11.60 -21.95
N SER A 215 8.29 -10.54 -21.24
CA SER A 215 7.67 -9.35 -21.84
C SER A 215 8.71 -8.47 -22.55
N ASP A 216 9.92 -8.34 -21.99
CA ASP A 216 11.05 -7.61 -22.60
C ASP A 216 11.47 -8.23 -23.95
N SER A 217 11.23 -9.53 -24.15
CA SER A 217 11.48 -10.21 -25.44
C SER A 217 10.42 -9.91 -26.52
N ARG A 218 9.25 -9.35 -26.14
CA ARG A 218 8.11 -9.05 -27.05
C ARG A 218 7.82 -7.54 -27.20
N ALA A 219 8.39 -6.69 -26.35
CA ALA A 219 8.07 -5.26 -26.26
C ALA A 219 8.70 -4.36 -27.33
N SER A 220 9.39 -4.91 -28.33
CA SER A 220 10.08 -4.15 -29.39
C SER A 220 9.16 -3.42 -30.39
N GLN A 221 7.83 -3.40 -30.22
CA GLN A 221 6.90 -2.89 -31.25
C GLN A 221 5.67 -2.07 -30.77
N ALA A 222 5.52 -1.71 -29.50
CA ALA A 222 4.35 -0.90 -29.08
C ALA A 222 4.75 0.50 -28.61
N GLU A 223 4.26 1.52 -29.31
CA GLU A 223 4.36 2.94 -28.91
C GLU A 223 3.72 3.12 -27.52
N LYS A 224 4.55 3.44 -26.52
CA LYS A 224 4.10 3.70 -25.14
C LYS A 224 3.37 5.04 -25.06
N GLY A 225 2.07 5.01 -25.35
CA GLY A 225 1.13 6.02 -24.88
C GLY A 225 0.99 5.99 -23.36
N TRP A 226 0.37 7.03 -22.79
CA TRP A 226 0.05 7.16 -21.37
C TRP A 226 -1.03 6.13 -20.99
N ALA A 227 -0.63 4.87 -20.82
CA ALA A 227 -1.52 3.84 -20.30
C ALA A 227 -1.80 4.12 -18.81
N PRO A 228 -3.04 3.91 -18.32
CA PRO A 228 -3.32 3.93 -16.89
C PRO A 228 -2.37 2.97 -16.16
N LEU A 229 -1.76 3.43 -15.06
CA LEU A 229 -0.88 2.59 -14.25
C LEU A 229 -1.66 1.38 -13.72
N ASP A 230 -1.14 0.18 -13.97
CA ASP A 230 -1.69 -1.04 -13.37
C ASP A 230 -1.18 -1.15 -11.93
N PHE A 231 -2.06 -0.84 -10.96
CA PHE A 231 -1.76 -0.98 -9.53
C PHE A 231 -1.53 -2.43 -9.08
N CYS A 232 -1.87 -3.41 -9.93
CA CYS A 232 -1.63 -4.84 -9.70
C CYS A 232 -0.25 -5.30 -10.21
N ASP A 233 0.49 -4.44 -10.90
CA ASP A 233 1.88 -4.72 -11.30
C ASP A 233 2.82 -4.45 -10.12
N LEU A 234 3.62 -5.46 -9.74
CA LEU A 234 4.59 -5.36 -8.66
C LEU A 234 5.60 -4.22 -8.90
N SER A 235 5.98 -3.95 -10.15
CA SER A 235 6.99 -2.91 -10.48
C SER A 235 6.51 -1.49 -10.16
N ASN A 236 5.19 -1.28 -10.10
CA ASN A 236 4.57 -0.02 -9.67
C ASN A 236 4.40 0.08 -8.16
N ARG A 237 4.63 -1.02 -7.42
CA ARG A 237 4.32 -1.14 -5.99
C ARG A 237 5.55 -1.40 -5.14
N PHE A 238 6.59 -2.00 -5.71
CA PHE A 238 7.86 -2.31 -5.05
C PHE A 238 9.05 -2.18 -6.03
N PRO A 239 10.19 -1.57 -5.65
CA PRO A 239 11.27 -1.27 -6.59
C PRO A 239 11.89 -2.52 -7.21
N ARG A 240 11.99 -2.54 -8.54
CA ARG A 240 12.47 -3.70 -9.32
C ARG A 240 13.91 -4.10 -8.98
N ASP A 241 14.75 -3.14 -8.66
CA ASP A 241 16.15 -3.35 -8.23
C ASP A 241 16.28 -4.10 -6.90
N GLN A 242 15.18 -4.25 -6.15
CA GLN A 242 15.17 -4.89 -4.84
C GLN A 242 14.49 -6.26 -4.83
N TRP A 243 14.00 -6.77 -5.97
CA TRP A 243 13.26 -8.02 -6.02
C TRP A 243 14.10 -9.22 -5.58
N ASP A 244 15.35 -9.32 -6.03
CA ASP A 244 16.24 -10.41 -5.63
C ASP A 244 16.56 -10.38 -4.13
N ALA A 245 16.82 -9.19 -3.59
CA ALA A 245 17.09 -9.02 -2.16
C ALA A 245 15.84 -9.34 -1.31
N ALA A 246 14.65 -8.93 -1.77
CA ALA A 246 13.39 -9.28 -1.14
C ALA A 246 13.10 -10.78 -1.18
N LEU A 247 13.37 -11.44 -2.31
CA LEU A 247 13.25 -12.89 -2.46
C LEU A 247 14.11 -13.61 -1.41
N GLN A 248 15.39 -13.26 -1.29
CA GLN A 248 16.28 -13.84 -0.28
C GLN A 248 15.80 -13.54 1.14
N PHE A 249 15.35 -12.31 1.40
CA PHE A 249 14.83 -11.92 2.70
C PHE A 249 13.65 -12.82 3.15
N PHE A 250 12.71 -13.15 2.25
CA PHE A 250 11.56 -13.99 2.60
C PHE A 250 11.87 -15.50 2.63
N LEU A 251 12.88 -15.98 1.88
CA LEU A 251 13.31 -17.38 1.90
C LEU A 251 14.16 -17.74 3.12
N ASN A 252 14.98 -16.80 3.60
CA ASN A 252 15.86 -17.06 4.73
C ASN A 252 15.03 -17.34 5.99
N LYS A 253 15.29 -18.47 6.66
CA LYS A 253 14.80 -18.68 8.02
C LYS A 253 15.56 -17.71 8.92
N GLN A 254 14.86 -16.90 9.71
CA GLN A 254 15.53 -16.13 10.75
C GLN A 254 16.12 -17.14 11.74
N GLU A 255 17.41 -17.04 12.01
CA GLU A 255 18.02 -17.70 13.17
C GLU A 255 17.46 -16.98 14.41
N GLU A 256 16.88 -17.77 15.32
CA GLU A 256 16.30 -17.31 16.60
C GLU A 256 17.33 -16.64 17.50
#